data_AF-A0A7V1WS63-F1
#
_entry.id   AF-A0A7V1WS63-F1
#
_cell.length_a   1.000
_cell.length_b   1.000
_cell.length_c   1.000
_cell.angle_alpha   90.00
_cell.angle_beta   90.00
_cell.angle_gamma   90.00
#
_symmetry.space_group_name_H-M   'P 1'
#
loop_
_entity.id
_entity.type
_entity.pdbx_description
1 polymer ?
#
loop_
_entity_poly.entity_id
_entity_poly.type
_entity_poly.pdbx_seq_one_letter_code
_entity_poly.pdbx_strand_id
1 'polypeptide(L)'
;MIETESTGATAKVIEETTEQTAETIEQTTETAEAEVAEEITYHAVEKDGEITAIWEMQGKKHLRTIHPRSAEGKKIMALFETAA
;
A
#
# COMPACT_ATOMS: atom_id res chain seq x y z
N MET A 1 54.37 8.16 -3.10
CA MET A 1 53.94 8.01 -1.69
C MET A 1 54.33 9.28 -0.96
N ILE A 2 53.36 10.13 -0.67
CA ILE A 2 53.30 11.02 0.49
C ILE A 2 51.83 11.39 0.66
N GLU A 3 51.34 11.17 1.87
CA GLU A 3 49.95 11.23 2.31
C GLU A 3 49.65 12.59 2.96
N THR A 4 48.35 12.89 3.08
CA THR A 4 47.72 13.96 3.90
C THR A 4 47.97 15.39 3.36
N GLU A 5 46.97 16.27 3.29
CA GLU A 5 46.13 16.70 4.41
C GLU A 5 44.65 16.88 4.00
N SER A 6 43.80 16.27 4.82
CA SER A 6 42.36 16.46 4.87
C SER A 6 42.06 17.69 5.73
N THR A 7 41.31 18.66 5.19
CA THR A 7 40.74 19.77 5.96
C THR A 7 39.47 20.23 5.29
N GLY A 8 38.42 20.41 6.10
CA GLY A 8 37.26 21.20 5.72
C GLY A 8 35.92 20.55 6.03
N ALA A 9 35.69 20.21 7.30
CA ALA A 9 34.35 19.94 7.80
C ALA A 9 33.40 21.11 7.48
N THR A 10 32.29 20.82 6.82
CA THR A 10 31.09 21.67 6.86
C THR A 10 29.93 20.81 7.34
N ALA A 11 29.77 20.80 8.67
CA ALA A 11 28.57 20.32 9.32
C ALA A 11 27.42 21.27 8.95
N LYS A 12 26.45 20.78 8.18
CA LYS A 12 25.14 21.42 8.07
C LYS A 12 24.15 20.63 8.93
N VAL A 13 23.77 21.30 10.00
CA VAL A 13 22.71 21.03 10.98
C VAL A 13 21.40 20.67 10.28
N ILE A 14 20.98 19.41 10.50
CA ILE A 14 19.67 18.91 10.95
C ILE A 14 18.41 19.79 10.86
N GLU A 15 17.33 19.07 10.53
CA GLU A 15 15.92 19.24 10.97
C GLU A 15 14.98 20.16 10.17
N GLU A 16 14.21 19.52 9.28
CA GLU A 16 12.83 19.86 8.85
C GLU A 16 12.36 18.64 8.01
N THR A 17 11.24 17.95 8.17
CA THR A 17 10.09 18.00 9.08
C THR A 17 9.42 16.63 9.00
N THR A 18 9.28 15.97 10.14
CA THR A 18 8.27 14.94 10.35
C THR A 18 6.93 15.63 10.51
N GLU A 19 6.07 15.52 9.51
CA GLU A 19 4.61 15.60 9.67
C GLU A 19 4.07 14.22 9.25
N GLN A 20 3.72 13.38 10.21
CA GLN A 20 2.41 13.33 10.88
C GLN A 20 1.38 12.63 9.98
N THR A 21 1.25 11.31 10.13
CA THR A 21 0.18 10.68 10.92
C THR A 21 -1.21 10.96 10.37
N ALA A 22 -1.75 9.99 9.63
CA ALA A 22 -3.16 9.66 9.69
C ALA A 22 -3.25 8.13 9.68
N GLU A 23 -3.12 7.57 10.87
CA GLU A 23 -3.76 6.30 11.18
C GLU A 23 -5.25 6.50 10.90
N THR A 24 -5.77 5.77 9.92
CA THR A 24 -7.21 5.51 9.80
C THR A 24 -7.33 4.00 9.77
N ILE A 25 -7.34 3.43 10.97
CA ILE A 25 -7.99 2.15 11.21
C ILE A 25 -9.48 2.46 11.21
N GLU A 26 -10.24 1.76 10.37
CA GLU A 26 -11.58 1.22 10.61
C GLU A 26 -12.11 0.69 9.27
N GLN A 27 -11.94 -0.61 8.98
CA GLN A 27 -12.87 -1.69 9.34
C GLN A 27 -13.78 -2.03 8.14
N THR A 28 -14.06 -3.33 7.98
CA THR A 28 -14.98 -4.03 7.04
C THR A 28 -14.15 -4.91 6.10
N THR A 29 -14.01 -6.23 6.26
CA THR A 29 -14.92 -7.23 6.84
C THR A 29 -14.11 -8.45 7.27
N GLU A 30 -14.33 -8.90 8.51
CA GLU A 30 -14.10 -10.28 8.90
C GLU A 30 -15.03 -11.18 8.07
N THR A 31 -14.49 -12.09 7.27
CA THR A 31 -15.03 -13.44 6.99
C THR A 31 -14.08 -14.11 5.99
N ALA A 32 -13.22 -14.99 6.51
CA ALA A 32 -12.83 -16.27 5.91
C ALA A 32 -11.59 -16.79 6.64
N GLU A 33 -11.76 -17.17 7.90
CA GLU A 33 -11.09 -18.39 8.36
C GLU A 33 -11.82 -19.55 7.68
N ALA A 34 -11.56 -19.72 6.38
CA ALA A 34 -12.02 -20.84 5.58
C ALA A 34 -10.79 -21.67 5.22
N GLU A 35 -10.85 -22.92 5.64
CA GLU A 35 -9.83 -23.93 5.45
C GLU A 35 -9.31 -24.00 4.01
N VAL A 36 -7.98 -23.87 3.86
CA VAL A 36 -7.14 -24.65 2.94
C VAL A 36 -7.69 -24.85 1.52
N ALA A 37 -7.98 -23.74 0.85
CA ALA A 37 -7.68 -23.53 -0.56
C ALA A 37 -7.24 -22.07 -0.65
N GLU A 38 -6.11 -21.78 -1.29
CA GLU A 38 -5.58 -20.42 -1.31
C GLU A 38 -6.48 -19.50 -2.16
N GLU A 39 -7.58 -19.00 -1.59
CA GLU A 39 -8.55 -18.10 -2.22
C GLU A 39 -7.92 -16.75 -2.59
N ILE A 40 -8.35 -16.20 -3.73
CA ILE A 40 -7.94 -14.88 -4.19
C ILE A 40 -8.85 -13.84 -3.55
N THR A 41 -8.25 -12.97 -2.73
CA THR A 41 -8.91 -11.85 -2.07
C THR A 41 -8.42 -10.55 -2.68
N TYR A 42 -9.29 -9.55 -2.79
CA TYR A 42 -8.92 -8.22 -3.29
C TYR A 42 -8.98 -7.17 -2.18
N HIS A 43 -7.97 -6.30 -2.11
CA HIS A 43 -7.91 -5.20 -1.14
C HIS A 43 -7.74 -3.86 -1.85
N ALA A 44 -8.70 -2.94 -1.67
CA ALA A 44 -8.66 -1.61 -2.27
C ALA A 44 -7.87 -0.64 -1.39
N VAL A 45 -6.86 0.01 -1.97
CA VAL A 45 -6.07 1.07 -1.33
C VAL A 45 -6.63 2.42 -1.74
N GLU A 46 -7.27 3.09 -0.78
CA GLU A 46 -7.81 4.44 -0.95
C GLU A 46 -6.80 5.49 -0.48
N LYS A 47 -6.72 6.60 -1.20
CA LYS A 47 -5.97 7.79 -0.79
C LYS A 47 -6.78 9.02 -1.17
N ASP A 48 -6.94 9.95 -0.24
CA ASP A 48 -7.69 11.19 -0.45
C ASP A 48 -9.15 10.97 -0.95
N GLY A 49 -9.77 9.84 -0.56
CA GLY A 49 -11.12 9.47 -1.00
C GLY A 49 -11.21 8.86 -2.41
N GLU A 50 -10.09 8.62 -3.10
CA GLU A 50 -10.05 7.90 -4.37
C GLU A 50 -9.28 6.58 -4.22
N ILE A 51 -9.84 5.50 -4.76
CA ILE A 51 -9.11 4.23 -4.85
C ILE A 51 -7.97 4.42 -5.84
N THR A 52 -6.75 4.21 -5.36
CA THR A 52 -5.52 4.38 -6.14
C THR A 52 -4.97 3.06 -6.66
N ALA A 53 -5.24 1.97 -5.93
CA ALA A 53 -4.76 0.64 -6.26
C ALA A 53 -5.68 -0.43 -5.70
N ILE A 54 -5.71 -1.60 -6.34
CA ILE A 54 -6.36 -2.80 -5.82
C ILE A 54 -5.30 -3.90 -5.76
N TRP A 55 -5.11 -4.49 -4.60
CA TRP A 55 -4.17 -5.58 -4.39
C TRP A 55 -4.87 -6.91 -4.54
N GLU A 56 -4.35 -7.75 -5.43
CA GLU A 56 -4.70 -9.16 -5.50
C GLU A 56 -3.87 -9.90 -4.45
N MET A 57 -4.54 -10.47 -3.47
CA MET A 57 -3.96 -11.22 -2.37
C MET A 57 -4.33 -12.69 -2.53
N GLN A 58 -3.38 -13.57 -2.25
CA GLN A 58 -3.63 -15.00 -2.12
C GLN A 58 -3.30 -15.39 -0.67
N GLY A 59 -4.35 -15.60 0.13
CA GLY A 59 -4.20 -15.65 1.58
C GLY A 59 -3.51 -14.39 2.13
N LYS A 60 -2.28 -14.54 2.65
CA LYS A 60 -1.47 -13.43 3.21
C LYS A 60 -0.47 -12.82 2.23
N LYS A 61 -0.35 -13.37 1.01
CA LYS A 61 0.67 -12.96 0.03
C LYS A 61 0.09 -11.99 -0.99
N HIS A 62 0.79 -10.89 -1.24
CA HIS A 62 0.49 -10.01 -2.37
C HIS A 62 0.94 -10.65 -3.69
N LEU A 63 0.01 -10.80 -4.63
CA LEU A 63 0.28 -11.30 -5.98
C LEU A 63 0.64 -10.16 -6.92
N ARG A 64 -0.26 -9.18 -7.06
CA ARG A 64 -0.08 -8.05 -7.98
C ARG A 64 -0.93 -6.85 -7.57
N THR A 65 -0.53 -5.68 -8.06
CA THR A 65 -1.32 -4.45 -7.97
C THR A 65 -2.07 -4.23 -9.28
N ILE A 66 -3.39 -4.11 -9.18
CA ILE A 66 -4.32 -3.87 -10.26
C ILE A 66 -4.74 -2.40 -10.20
N HIS A 67 -4.66 -1.70 -11.33
CA HIS A 67 -5.11 -0.33 -11.41
C HIS A 67 -6.65 -0.27 -11.41
N PRO A 68 -7.30 0.56 -10.57
CA PRO A 68 -8.76 0.56 -10.40
C PRO A 68 -9.51 0.90 -11.69
N ARG A 69 -8.92 1.79 -12.50
CA ARG A 69 -9.49 2.18 -13.81
C ARG A 69 -9.21 1.19 -14.96
N SER A 70 -8.42 0.12 -14.72
CA SER A 70 -8.17 -0.92 -15.72
C SER A 70 -9.42 -1.77 -15.95
N ALA A 71 -9.47 -2.53 -17.05
CA ALA A 71 -10.58 -3.44 -17.34
C ALA A 71 -10.79 -4.47 -16.22
N GLU A 72 -9.71 -4.97 -15.63
CA GLU A 72 -9.75 -5.90 -14.49
C GLU A 72 -10.18 -5.20 -13.20
N GLY A 73 -9.60 -4.04 -12.90
CA GLY A 73 -9.96 -3.23 -11.73
C GLY A 73 -11.44 -2.85 -11.72
N LYS A 74 -12.00 -2.43 -12.87
CA LYS A 74 -13.43 -2.13 -13.02
C LYS A 74 -14.33 -3.33 -12.76
N LYS A 75 -13.93 -4.54 -13.19
CA LYS A 75 -14.68 -5.77 -12.90
C LYS A 75 -14.70 -6.05 -11.40
N ILE A 76 -13.53 -5.94 -10.75
CA ILE A 76 -13.40 -6.16 -9.31
C ILE A 76 -14.24 -5.12 -8.55
N MET A 77 -14.15 -3.85 -8.90
CA MET A 77 -14.96 -2.77 -8.32
C MET A 77 -16.47 -3.06 -8.44
N ALA A 78 -16.94 -3.45 -9.64
CA ALA A 78 -18.34 -3.77 -9.86
C ALA A 78 -18.85 -4.94 -9.00
N LEU A 79 -17.99 -5.93 -8.70
CA LEU A 79 -18.34 -7.04 -7.81
C LEU A 79 -18.60 -6.56 -6.37
N PHE A 80 -17.81 -5.59 -5.88
CA PHE A 80 -18.00 -5.00 -4.56
C PHE A 80 -19.15 -3.99 -4.51
N GLU A 81 -19.36 -3.20 -5.58
CA GLU A 81 -20.50 -2.27 -5.69
C GLU A 81 -21.86 -3.00 -5.78
N THR A 82 -21.91 -4.17 -6.41
CA THR A 82 -23.15 -4.96 -6.56
C THR A 82 -23.54 -5.73 -5.30
N ALA A 83 -22.60 -5.91 -4.36
CA ALA A 83 -22.83 -6.66 -3.13
C ALA A 83 -23.43 -5.81 -1.98
N ALA A 84 -23.65 -4.51 -2.20
CA ALA A 84 -24.29 -3.57 -1.27
C ALA A 84 -25.78 -3.36 -1.58
#